data_AF-A0A1I6HL84-F1
#
_entry.id   AF-A0A1I6HL84-F1
#
_cell.length_a   1.000
_cell.length_b   1.000
_cell.length_c   1.000
_cell.angle_alpha   90.00
_cell.angle_beta   90.00
_cell.angle_gamma   90.00
#
_symmetry.space_group_name_H-M   'P 1'
#
loop_
_entity.id
_entity.type
_entity.pdbx_description
1 polymer ?
#
loop_
_entity_poly.entity_id
_entity_poly.type
_entity_poly.pdbx_seq_one_letter_code
_entity_poly.pdbx_strand_id
1 'polypeptide(L)' 'MEFDFTRSVVPLAAIVAVATVALTAVMTPSTVFMMVLPSMIAFSVVAYFFGMKHGEFRASP' A
#
# COMPACT_ATOMS: atom_id res chain seq x y z
N MET A 1 14.19 -14.67 -0.09
CA MET A 1 14.13 -13.82 1.12
C MET A 1 13.21 -14.52 2.10
N GLU A 2 13.58 -14.65 3.37
CA GLU A 2 12.59 -15.02 4.38
C GLU A 2 11.57 -13.88 4.42
N PHE A 3 10.36 -14.15 3.94
CA PHE A 3 9.33 -13.13 3.74
C PHE A 3 8.76 -12.71 5.08
N ASP A 4 9.39 -11.71 5.69
CA ASP A 4 8.84 -11.07 6.86
C ASP A 4 7.69 -10.15 6.43
N PHE A 5 6.47 -10.66 6.64
CA PHE A 5 5.22 -9.95 6.40
C PHE A 5 5.23 -8.57 7.08
N THR A 6 5.74 -8.50 8.32
CA THR A 6 5.81 -7.25 9.08
C THR A 6 6.75 -6.26 8.39
N ARG A 7 7.93 -6.72 8.00
CA ARG A 7 8.94 -5.87 7.35
C ARG A 7 8.49 -5.30 6.01
N SER A 8 7.56 -5.98 5.34
CA SER A 8 7.05 -5.58 4.03
C SER A 8 5.77 -4.72 4.12
N VAL A 9 4.91 -4.98 5.09
CA VAL A 9 3.65 -4.22 5.29
C VAL A 9 3.89 -2.88 5.98
N VAL A 10 4.86 -2.78 6.89
CA VAL A 10 5.15 -1.54 7.62
C VAL A 10 5.47 -0.36 6.68
N PRO A 11 6.37 -0.48 5.69
CA PRO A 11 6.62 0.59 4.73
C PRO A 11 5.38 0.96 3.91
N LEU A 12 4.59 -0.03 3.49
CA LEU A 12 3.37 0.19 2.71
C LEU A 12 2.34 1.00 3.50
N ALA A 13 2.12 0.63 4.76
CA ALA A 13 1.23 1.34 5.66
C ALA A 13 1.72 2.77 5.94
N ALA A 14 3.03 2.98 6.11
CA ALA A 14 3.62 4.30 6.28
C ALA A 14 3.37 5.20 5.06
N ILE A 15 3.54 4.66 3.84
CA ILE A 15 3.25 5.39 2.60
C ILE A 15 1.78 5.78 2.53
N VAL A 16 0.87 4.84 2.82
CA VAL A 16 -0.58 5.12 2.82
C VAL A 16 -0.92 6.21 3.84
N ALA A 17 -0.36 6.17 5.05
CA ALA A 17 -0.60 7.17 6.08
C ALA A 17 -0.13 8.57 5.65
N VAL A 18 1.10 8.69 5.15
CA VAL A 18 1.67 9.97 4.69
C VAL A 18 0.87 10.53 3.53
N ALA A 19 0.55 9.71 2.52
CA ALA A 19 -0.22 10.13 1.36
C ALA A 19 -1.64 10.57 1.75
N THR A 20 -2.29 9.88 2.69
CA THR A 20 -3.62 10.25 3.19
C THR A 20 -3.62 11.64 3.79
N VAL A 21 -2.64 11.97 4.64
CA VAL A 21 -2.52 13.30 5.25
C VAL A 21 -2.21 14.35 4.18
N ALA A 22 -1.24 14.08 3.31
CA ALA A 22 -0.83 15.02 2.25
C ALA A 22 -1.98 15.38 1.30
N LEU A 23 -2.83 14.42 0.94
CA LEU A 23 -3.95 14.65 0.02
C LEU A 23 -5.00 15.61 0.58
N THR A 24 -5.11 15.76 1.90
CA THR A 24 -6.04 16.73 2.51
C THR A 24 -5.68 18.19 2.20
N ALA A 25 -4.46 18.47 1.72
CA ALA A 25 -4.05 19.81 1.29
C ALA A 25 -4.62 20.21 -0.07
N VAL A 26 -5.03 19.24 -0.90
CA VAL A 26 -5.51 19.47 -2.28
C VAL A 26 -6.93 18.93 -2.52
N MET A 27 -7.47 18.14 -1.59
CA MET A 27 -8.80 17.54 -1.66
C MET A 27 -9.54 17.69 -0.33
N THR A 28 -10.87 17.75 -0.39
CA THR A 28 -11.73 17.76 0.79
C THR A 28 -11.53 16.48 1.63
N PRO A 29 -11.50 16.56 2.98
CA PRO A 29 -11.31 15.39 3.83
C PRO A 29 -12.33 14.28 3.58
N SER A 30 -13.58 14.61 3.28
CA SER A 30 -14.62 13.62 2.96
C SER A 30 -14.25 12.77 1.74
N THR A 31 -13.71 13.37 0.68
CA THR A 31 -13.22 12.66 -0.51
C THR A 31 -12.04 11.75 -0.15
N VAL A 32 -11.09 12.27 0.64
CA VAL A 32 -9.90 11.50 1.03
C VAL A 32 -10.29 10.29 1.87
N PHE A 33 -11.05 10.48 2.96
CA PHE A 33 -11.35 9.40 3.91
C PHE A 33 -12.45 8.44 3.45
N MET A 34 -13.41 8.88 2.62
CA MET A 34 -14.54 8.03 2.20
C MET A 34 -14.39 7.43 0.80
N MET A 35 -13.41 7.86 0.00
CA MET A 35 -13.25 7.38 -1.39
C MET A 35 -11.81 6.95 -1.67
N VAL A 36 -10.85 7.85 -1.43
CA VAL A 36 -9.45 7.62 -1.81
C VAL A 36 -8.75 6.64 -0.87
N LEU A 37 -8.85 6.84 0.44
CA LEU A 37 -8.26 5.94 1.44
C LEU A 37 -8.76 4.49 1.30
N PRO A 38 -10.09 4.22 1.18
CA PRO A 38 -10.58 2.86 0.96
C PRO A 38 -10.00 2.20 -0.29
N SER A 39 -9.93 2.92 -1.42
CA SER A 39 -9.39 2.39 -2.67
C SER A 39 -7.86 2.22 -2.62
N MET A 40 -7.13 3.13 -1.98
CA MET A 40 -5.70 2.97 -1.71
C MET A 40 -5.40 1.72 -0.89
N ILE A 41 -6.18 1.47 0.17
CA ILE A 41 -6.03 0.27 0.99
C ILE A 41 -6.26 -0.98 0.14
N ALA A 42 -7.39 -1.06 -0.57
CA ALA A 42 -7.70 -2.20 -1.43
C ALA A 42 -6.60 -2.45 -2.48
N PHE A 43 -6.17 -1.39 -3.16
CA PHE A 43 -5.10 -1.47 -4.15
C PHE A 43 -3.77 -1.89 -3.53
N SER A 44 -3.41 -1.36 -2.35
CA SER A 44 -2.17 -1.69 -1.66
C SER A 44 -2.08 -3.19 -1.32
N VAL A 45 -3.18 -3.79 -0.90
CA VAL A 45 -3.27 -5.24 -0.63
C VAL A 45 -3.06 -6.05 -1.90
N VAL A 46 -3.72 -5.66 -2.99
CA VAL A 46 -3.59 -6.31 -4.29
C VAL A 46 -2.15 -6.19 -4.81
N ALA A 47 -1.60 -4.98 -4.82
CA ALA A 47 -0.24 -4.70 -5.27
C ALA A 47 0.81 -5.45 -4.43
N TYR A 48 0.61 -5.52 -3.11
CA TYR A 48 1.45 -6.33 -2.23
C TYR A 48 1.44 -7.79 -2.66
N PHE A 49 0.26 -8.41 -2.78
CA PHE A 49 0.14 -9.82 -3.15
C PHE A 49 0.81 -10.14 -4.50
N PHE A 50 0.55 -9.32 -5.53
CA PHE A 50 1.16 -9.51 -6.83
C PHE A 50 2.67 -9.24 -6.82
N GLY A 51 3.13 -8.20 -6.11
CA GLY A 51 4.55 -7.88 -5.97
C GLY A 51 5.34 -9.02 -5.32
N MET A 52 4.75 -9.65 -4.30
CA MET A 52 5.31 -10.83 -3.63
C MET A 52 5.48 -11.99 -4.62
N LYS A 53 4.44 -12.33 -5.40
CA LYS A 53 4.48 -13.39 -6.41
C LYS A 53 5.45 -13.10 -7.55
N HIS A 54 5.53 -11.84 -7.98
CA HIS A 54 6.52 -11.42 -8.96
C HIS A 54 7.95 -11.58 -8.42
N GLY A 55 8.18 -11.22 -7.15
CA GLY A 55 9.46 -11.43 -6.47
C GLY A 55 9.85 -12.90 -6.37
N GLU A 56 8.91 -13.78 -5.99
CA GLU A 56 9.12 -15.24 -5.96
C GLU A 56 9.49 -15.80 -7.34
N PHE A 57 8.78 -15.38 -8.39
CA PHE A 57 9.06 -15.81 -9.76
C PHE A 57 10.48 -15.39 -10.21
N ARG A 58 10.90 -14.16 -9.91
CA ARG A 58 12.23 -13.66 -10.30
C ARG A 58 13.37 -14.22 -9.47
N ALA A 59 13.10 -14.64 -8.22
CA ALA A 59 14.10 -15.21 -7.33
C ALA A 59 14.24 -16.74 -7.50
N SER A 60 13.37 -17.35 -8.32
CA SER A 60 13.47 -18.77 -8.66
C SER A 60 14.65 -19.00 -9.63
N PRO A 61 15.42 -20.10 -9.47
CA PRO A 61 16.57 -20.43 -10.33
C PRO A 61 16.21 -20.63 -11.81
#